data_AF-A0A3C1DBC8-F1
#
_entry.id   AF-A0A3C1DBC8-F1
#
_cell.length_a   1.000
_cell.length_b   1.000
_cell.length_c   1.000
_cell.angle_alpha   90.00
_cell.angle_beta   90.00
_cell.angle_gamma   90.00
#
_symmetry.space_group_name_H-M   'P 1'
#
loop_
_entity.id
_entity.type
_entity.pdbx_description
1 polymer ?
#
loop_
_entity_poly.entity_id
_entity_poly.type
_entity_poly.pdbx_seq_one_letter_code
_entity_poly.pdbx_strand_id
1 'polypeptide(L)'
;MSLFECNIEATSDAARALRYETAHGAFTTPMFMPVGTHATVKGITLDGLHDLKSQVVLANTYHLYMRPGVDVVEEAGGVQAFMGYDGPMLTDSGGFQLFSLAHLMKPEDDGVSFRADDYDGSKHRWTPELNMQIQERIGADIVMQLDQCVGYPADKADVAAATKLSWEWAKRCLAAHKRPDQALFGIVQG
;
A
#
# COMPACT_ATOMS: atom_id res chain seq x y z
N MET A 1 -18.75 11.52 7.36
CA MET A 1 -17.96 12.56 6.69
C MET A 1 -16.78 11.86 6.05
N SER A 2 -16.50 12.10 4.78
CA SER A 2 -15.40 11.43 4.07
C SER A 2 -14.06 11.90 4.65
N LEU A 3 -13.25 10.98 5.16
CA LEU A 3 -11.90 11.25 5.70
C LEU A 3 -10.83 11.19 4.58
N PHE A 4 -11.19 11.66 3.39
CA PHE A 4 -10.26 11.84 2.27
C PHE A 4 -10.78 12.92 1.31
N GLU A 5 -10.56 14.19 1.67
CA GLU A 5 -10.90 15.33 0.83
C GLU A 5 -9.65 15.79 0.06
N CYS A 6 -9.78 16.08 -1.24
CA CYS A 6 -8.69 16.56 -2.09
C CYS A 6 -9.08 17.90 -2.72
N ASN A 7 -8.26 18.91 -2.47
CA ASN A 7 -8.43 20.27 -2.97
C ASN A 7 -7.24 20.68 -3.85
N ILE A 8 -7.51 21.32 -4.99
CA ILE A 8 -6.47 21.92 -5.83
C ILE A 8 -6.19 23.33 -5.32
N GLU A 9 -4.98 23.59 -4.83
CA GLU A 9 -4.58 24.90 -4.31
C GLU A 9 -4.03 25.81 -5.43
N ALA A 10 -3.29 25.23 -6.37
CA ALA A 10 -2.74 25.95 -7.52
C ALA A 10 -2.46 25.02 -8.70
N THR A 11 -2.39 25.58 -9.90
CA THR A 11 -2.02 24.89 -11.14
C THR A 11 -1.02 25.69 -11.97
N SER A 12 -0.17 24.98 -12.70
CA SER A 12 0.69 25.54 -13.75
C SER A 12 0.86 24.48 -14.83
N ASP A 13 0.20 24.66 -15.98
CA ASP A 13 0.10 23.63 -17.03
C ASP A 13 -0.40 22.29 -16.46
N ALA A 14 0.41 21.23 -16.56
CA ALA A 14 0.12 19.92 -16.00
C ALA A 14 0.46 19.79 -14.49
N ALA A 15 1.21 20.73 -13.92
CA ALA A 15 1.59 20.72 -12.52
C ALA A 15 0.43 21.17 -11.62
N ARG A 16 0.26 20.49 -10.49
CA ARG A 16 -0.82 20.73 -9.53
C ARG A 16 -0.24 20.71 -8.12
N ALA A 17 -0.54 21.76 -7.36
CA ALA A 17 -0.38 21.75 -5.91
C ALA A 17 -1.72 21.35 -5.30
N LEU A 18 -1.74 20.26 -4.54
CA LEU A 18 -2.97 19.73 -3.94
C LEU A 18 -2.83 19.68 -2.43
N ARG A 19 -3.94 19.80 -1.72
CA ARG A 19 -4.07 19.53 -0.29
C ARG A 19 -5.04 18.38 -0.07
N TYR A 20 -4.64 17.44 0.76
CA TYR A 20 -5.43 16.28 1.17
C TYR A 20 -5.69 16.35 2.66
N GLU A 21 -6.89 15.93 3.08
CA GLU A 21 -7.26 15.76 4.49
C GLU A 21 -7.53 14.28 4.76
N THR A 22 -6.89 13.71 5.79
CA THR A 22 -7.03 12.29 6.19
C THR A 22 -7.45 12.16 7.65
N ALA A 23 -7.62 10.92 8.15
CA ALA A 23 -7.91 10.68 9.56
C ALA A 23 -6.75 11.07 10.49
N HIS A 24 -5.52 11.01 10.01
CA HIS A 24 -4.30 11.33 10.78
C HIS A 24 -3.62 12.63 10.33
N GLY A 25 -4.37 13.54 9.70
CA GLY A 25 -3.92 14.89 9.38
C GLY A 25 -3.88 15.20 7.88
N ALA A 26 -3.42 16.41 7.57
CA ALA A 26 -3.37 16.92 6.22
C ALA A 26 -1.98 16.75 5.59
N PHE A 27 -1.93 16.60 4.27
CA PHE A 27 -0.68 16.67 3.51
C PHE A 27 -0.86 17.42 2.19
N THR A 28 0.24 17.88 1.62
CA THR A 28 0.26 18.60 0.34
C THR A 28 1.08 17.86 -0.70
N THR A 29 0.71 17.99 -1.98
CA THR A 29 1.48 17.46 -3.11
C THR A 29 1.98 18.62 -4.00
N PRO A 30 3.11 18.45 -4.73
CA PRO A 30 3.96 17.25 -4.80
C PRO A 30 4.75 17.01 -3.50
N MET A 31 4.93 15.73 -3.14
CA MET A 31 5.68 15.31 -1.96
C MET A 31 6.50 14.05 -2.24
N PHE A 32 7.45 13.78 -1.35
CA PHE A 32 8.18 12.52 -1.29
C PHE A 32 7.74 11.75 -0.03
N MET A 33 7.54 10.44 -0.17
CA MET A 33 7.17 9.56 0.94
C MET A 33 8.37 8.70 1.35
N PRO A 34 8.91 8.85 2.57
CA PRO A 34 9.87 7.90 3.12
C PRO A 34 9.26 6.50 3.24
N VAL A 35 10.07 5.47 2.98
CA VAL A 35 9.61 4.07 2.98
C VAL A 35 10.01 3.38 4.29
N GLY A 36 9.00 2.93 5.03
CA GLY A 36 9.08 2.18 6.26
C GLY A 36 8.84 0.68 6.05
N THR A 37 9.89 -0.10 5.87
CA THR A 37 9.77 -1.52 5.52
C THR A 37 9.18 -2.38 6.64
N HIS A 38 9.60 -2.16 7.90
CA HIS A 38 9.13 -2.93 9.07
C HIS A 38 8.58 -1.99 10.14
N ALA A 39 7.61 -1.14 9.77
CA ALA A 39 7.13 -0.03 10.61
C ALA A 39 8.26 0.89 11.10
N THR A 40 9.30 1.08 10.28
CA THR A 40 10.42 1.97 10.57
C THR A 40 11.12 2.39 9.28
N VAL A 41 11.48 3.66 9.18
CA VAL A 41 12.34 4.18 8.12
C VAL A 41 13.79 3.95 8.54
N LYS A 42 14.46 3.03 7.84
CA LYS A 42 15.79 2.54 8.25
C LYS A 42 16.80 3.69 8.39
N GLY A 43 17.38 3.81 9.58
CA GLY A 43 18.42 4.78 9.89
C GLY A 43 17.92 6.20 10.22
N ILE A 44 16.61 6.41 10.30
CA ILE A 44 16.00 7.69 10.63
C ILE A 44 15.08 7.52 11.85
N THR A 45 15.23 8.37 12.87
CA THR A 45 14.34 8.41 14.03
C THR A 45 13.05 9.14 13.71
N LEU A 46 12.03 9.02 14.57
CA LEU A 46 10.79 9.78 14.42
C LEU A 46 11.05 11.30 14.40
N ASP A 47 11.86 11.80 15.33
CA ASP A 47 12.31 13.21 15.34
C ASP A 47 12.96 13.60 14.01
N GLY A 48 13.77 12.71 13.41
CA GLY A 48 14.36 12.94 12.10
C GLY A 48 13.34 13.04 10.98
N LEU A 49 12.26 12.24 11.02
CA LEU A 49 11.15 12.35 10.06
C LEU A 49 10.40 13.69 10.22
N HIS A 50 10.21 14.14 11.47
CA HIS A 50 9.59 15.43 11.76
C HIS A 50 10.46 16.60 11.31
N ASP A 51 11.77 16.55 11.56
CA ASP A 51 12.74 17.56 11.10
C ASP A 51 12.79 17.67 9.57
N LEU A 52 12.67 16.53 8.88
CA LEU A 52 12.56 16.44 7.43
C LEU A 52 11.19 16.89 6.90
N LYS A 53 10.23 17.16 7.79
CA LYS A 53 8.84 17.51 7.46
C LYS A 53 8.18 16.45 6.58
N SER A 54 8.44 15.18 6.88
CA SER A 54 7.76 14.06 6.23
C SER A 54 6.25 14.19 6.46
N GLN A 55 5.50 14.31 5.37
CA GLN A 55 4.05 14.49 5.42
C GLN A 55 3.29 13.15 5.37
N VAL A 56 3.83 12.16 4.65
CA VAL A 56 3.25 10.82 4.55
C VAL A 56 4.37 9.78 4.54
N VAL A 57 4.22 8.73 5.33
CA VAL A 57 5.15 7.59 5.34
C VAL A 57 4.50 6.39 4.66
N LEU A 58 5.22 5.76 3.74
CA LEU A 58 4.80 4.51 3.12
C LEU A 58 5.22 3.33 4.00
N ALA A 59 4.31 2.44 4.35
CA ALA A 59 4.60 1.17 5.03
C ALA A 59 4.36 -0.03 4.10
N ASN A 60 5.21 -1.05 4.21
CA ASN A 60 5.09 -2.23 3.35
C ASN A 60 4.14 -3.26 3.95
N THR A 61 3.02 -3.55 3.28
CA THR A 61 2.00 -4.51 3.73
C THR A 61 2.58 -5.91 3.88
N TYR A 62 3.40 -6.35 2.92
CA TYR A 62 4.03 -7.68 2.93
C TYR A 62 4.81 -7.94 4.21
N HIS A 63 5.67 -7.00 4.59
CA HIS A 63 6.54 -7.18 5.75
C HIS A 63 5.77 -7.11 7.06
N LEU A 64 4.81 -6.19 7.18
CA LEU A 64 3.94 -6.10 8.36
C LEU A 64 3.08 -7.36 8.55
N TYR A 65 2.57 -7.90 7.45
CA TYR A 65 1.82 -9.15 7.44
C TYR A 65 2.66 -10.34 7.90
N MET A 66 3.93 -10.42 7.48
CA MET A 66 4.83 -11.52 7.87
C MET A 66 5.35 -11.38 9.29
N ARG A 67 5.83 -10.19 9.65
CA ARG A 67 6.35 -9.89 10.98
C ARG A 67 6.22 -8.39 11.27
N PRO A 68 5.50 -7.99 12.31
CA PRO A 68 5.08 -8.80 13.46
C PRO A 68 3.83 -9.66 13.24
N GLY A 69 3.12 -9.47 12.12
CA GLY A 69 1.79 -10.02 11.90
C GLY A 69 0.72 -8.96 12.13
N VAL A 70 -0.35 -9.03 11.35
CA VAL A 70 -1.43 -8.03 11.33
C VAL A 70 -2.10 -7.89 12.69
N ASP A 71 -2.30 -9.00 13.41
CA ASP A 71 -2.93 -9.02 14.73
C ASP A 71 -2.18 -8.14 15.74
N VAL A 72 -0.84 -8.15 15.71
CA VAL A 72 0.00 -7.35 16.61
C VAL A 72 -0.08 -5.87 16.24
N VAL A 73 -0.10 -5.54 14.94
CA VAL A 73 -0.24 -4.16 14.48
C VAL A 73 -1.61 -3.60 14.84
N GLU A 74 -2.67 -4.40 14.69
CA GLU A 74 -4.03 -4.04 15.05
C GLU A 74 -4.17 -3.84 16.58
N GLU A 75 -3.62 -4.76 17.39
CA GLU A 75 -3.63 -4.65 18.86
C GLU A 75 -2.88 -3.40 19.36
N ALA A 76 -1.82 -2.98 18.65
CA ALA A 76 -1.10 -1.75 18.94
C ALA A 76 -1.90 -0.47 18.58
N GLY A 77 -3.05 -0.59 17.91
CA GLY A 77 -3.89 0.53 17.48
C GLY A 77 -3.66 0.96 16.03
N GLY A 78 -3.07 0.11 15.19
CA GLY A 78 -2.76 0.39 13.80
C GLY A 78 -1.29 0.75 13.56
N VAL A 79 -0.91 0.90 12.29
CA VAL A 79 0.49 1.07 11.87
C VAL A 79 1.13 2.36 12.39
N GLN A 80 0.36 3.44 12.49
CA GLN A 80 0.77 4.73 13.05
C GLN A 80 1.22 4.54 14.50
N ALA A 81 0.35 3.97 15.34
CA ALA A 81 0.61 3.71 16.75
C ALA A 81 1.73 2.69 16.96
N PHE A 82 1.78 1.64 16.12
CA PHE A 82 2.85 0.64 16.16
C PHE A 82 4.23 1.22 15.81
N MET A 83 4.29 2.13 14.83
CA MET A 83 5.51 2.86 14.44
C MET A 83 5.85 4.02 15.40
N GLY A 84 4.85 4.55 16.12
CA GLY A 84 4.95 5.81 16.86
C GLY A 84 4.93 7.05 15.96
N TYR A 85 4.47 6.94 14.72
CA TYR A 85 4.32 8.07 13.79
C TYR A 85 2.90 8.64 13.90
N ASP A 86 2.78 9.96 13.98
CA ASP A 86 1.54 10.69 14.25
C ASP A 86 0.94 11.37 13.02
N GLY A 87 1.52 11.14 11.84
CA GLY A 87 1.04 11.67 10.57
C GLY A 87 0.36 10.62 9.67
N PRO A 88 -0.14 11.05 8.51
CA PRO A 88 -0.77 10.15 7.55
C PRO A 88 0.17 9.06 7.04
N MET A 89 -0.35 7.85 6.85
CA MET A 89 0.41 6.73 6.30
C MET A 89 -0.25 6.13 5.08
N LEU A 90 0.57 5.61 4.16
CA LEU A 90 0.14 4.83 3.01
C LEU A 90 0.66 3.41 3.14
N THR A 91 -0.15 2.40 2.87
CA THR A 91 0.36 1.04 2.66
C THR A 91 0.33 0.67 1.19
N ASP A 92 1.42 0.07 0.73
CA ASP A 92 1.41 -0.57 -0.58
C ASP A 92 0.57 -1.86 -0.57
N SER A 93 0.29 -2.42 -1.74
CA SER A 93 -0.50 -3.66 -1.81
C SER A 93 0.31 -4.91 -1.48
N GLY A 94 1.64 -4.80 -1.48
CA GLY A 94 2.57 -5.93 -1.45
C GLY A 94 2.74 -6.65 -2.80
N GLY A 95 1.97 -6.29 -3.84
CA GLY A 95 2.02 -6.94 -5.16
C GLY A 95 3.40 -6.86 -5.80
N PHE A 96 4.10 -5.73 -5.64
CA PHE A 96 5.46 -5.56 -6.15
C PHE A 96 6.49 -6.43 -5.42
N GLN A 97 6.38 -6.61 -4.11
CA GLN A 97 7.28 -7.46 -3.32
C GLN A 97 7.11 -8.91 -3.74
N LEU A 98 5.86 -9.36 -3.89
CA LEU A 98 5.56 -10.68 -4.43
C LEU A 98 6.16 -10.84 -5.83
N PHE A 99 6.03 -9.82 -6.70
CA PHE A 99 6.62 -9.82 -8.03
C PHE A 99 8.16 -9.84 -8.00
N SER A 100 8.81 -9.08 -7.13
CA SER A 100 10.27 -9.07 -7.01
C SER A 100 10.84 -10.41 -6.52
N LEU A 101 9.98 -11.23 -5.90
CA LEU A 101 10.24 -12.60 -5.46
C LEU A 101 9.70 -13.64 -6.48
N ALA A 102 9.64 -13.26 -7.77
CA ALA A 102 8.94 -13.91 -8.88
C ALA A 102 9.12 -15.43 -9.02
N HIS A 103 10.18 -16.04 -8.49
CA HIS A 103 10.35 -17.49 -8.52
C HIS A 103 9.27 -18.25 -7.71
N LEU A 104 8.42 -17.54 -6.97
CA LEU A 104 7.43 -18.10 -6.05
C LEU A 104 5.98 -17.78 -6.42
N MET A 105 5.72 -16.89 -7.39
CA MET A 105 4.37 -16.50 -7.77
C MET A 105 3.80 -17.43 -8.83
N LYS A 106 2.60 -17.95 -8.55
CA LYS A 106 1.69 -18.42 -9.59
C LYS A 106 0.47 -17.51 -9.54
N PRO A 107 0.35 -16.53 -10.46
CA PRO A 107 -0.90 -15.80 -10.59
C PRO A 107 -1.97 -16.80 -10.99
N GLU A 108 -3.00 -16.85 -10.18
CA GLU A 108 -4.24 -17.58 -10.44
C GLU A 108 -5.33 -16.53 -10.67
N ASP A 109 -6.41 -16.89 -11.35
CA ASP A 109 -7.46 -15.93 -11.73
C ASP A 109 -8.01 -15.16 -10.52
N ASP A 110 -8.05 -15.79 -9.33
CA ASP A 110 -8.63 -15.24 -8.11
C ASP A 110 -7.63 -14.66 -7.11
N GLY A 111 -6.30 -14.80 -7.33
CA GLY A 111 -5.28 -14.29 -6.41
C GLY A 111 -3.86 -14.77 -6.71
N VAL A 112 -2.99 -14.63 -5.72
CA VAL A 112 -1.57 -15.02 -5.80
C VAL A 112 -1.21 -15.95 -4.64
N SER A 113 -0.57 -17.07 -4.98
CA SER A 113 0.10 -17.94 -4.02
C SER A 113 1.60 -17.67 -4.02
N PHE A 114 2.22 -17.65 -2.83
CA PHE A 114 3.65 -17.40 -2.68
C PHE A 114 4.23 -18.06 -1.42
N ARG A 115 5.55 -18.06 -1.29
CA ARG A 115 6.28 -18.60 -0.13
C ARG A 115 7.13 -17.49 0.51
N ALA A 116 7.16 -17.42 1.83
CA ALA A 116 7.89 -16.37 2.58
C ALA A 116 9.37 -16.73 2.76
N ASP A 117 10.13 -16.77 1.67
CA ASP A 117 11.53 -17.26 1.65
C ASP A 117 12.51 -16.39 2.45
N ASP A 118 12.23 -15.09 2.57
CA ASP A 118 12.97 -14.13 3.39
C ASP A 118 12.57 -14.17 4.88
N TYR A 119 11.63 -15.05 5.24
CA TYR A 119 11.19 -15.30 6.61
C TYR A 119 11.37 -16.77 7.00
N ASP A 120 10.30 -17.58 6.96
CA ASP A 120 10.26 -18.95 7.49
C ASP A 120 9.93 -20.01 6.43
N GLY A 121 9.75 -19.60 5.17
CA GLY A 121 9.41 -20.49 4.06
C GLY A 121 7.97 -21.02 4.10
N SER A 122 7.10 -20.44 4.93
CA SER A 122 5.68 -20.77 4.95
C SER A 122 4.98 -20.35 3.65
N LYS A 123 3.88 -21.04 3.31
CA LYS A 123 3.10 -20.79 2.09
C LYS A 123 1.89 -19.95 2.41
N HIS A 124 1.66 -18.92 1.61
CA HIS A 124 0.56 -17.99 1.75
C HIS A 124 -0.18 -17.84 0.42
N ARG A 125 -1.44 -17.39 0.52
CA ARG A 125 -2.26 -17.00 -0.61
C ARG A 125 -2.93 -15.69 -0.29
N TRP A 126 -2.82 -14.72 -1.18
CA TRP A 126 -3.56 -13.47 -1.11
C TRP A 126 -4.55 -13.38 -2.26
N THR A 127 -5.81 -13.13 -1.91
CA THR A 127 -6.81 -12.65 -2.85
C THR A 127 -6.97 -11.13 -2.67
N PRO A 128 -7.54 -10.42 -3.66
CA PRO A 128 -7.95 -9.02 -3.49
C PRO A 128 -8.72 -8.74 -2.18
N GLU A 129 -9.65 -9.62 -1.80
CA GLU A 129 -10.46 -9.45 -0.58
C GLU A 129 -9.62 -9.61 0.69
N LEU A 130 -8.78 -10.65 0.77
CA LEU A 130 -7.91 -10.84 1.92
C LEU A 130 -6.88 -9.72 2.03
N ASN A 131 -6.35 -9.22 0.91
CA ASN A 131 -5.42 -8.10 0.90
C ASN A 131 -6.07 -6.82 1.45
N MET A 132 -7.32 -6.53 1.09
CA MET A 132 -8.06 -5.41 1.68
C MET A 132 -8.28 -5.62 3.18
N GLN A 133 -8.70 -6.80 3.63
CA GLN A 133 -8.85 -7.09 5.05
C GLN A 133 -7.54 -6.90 5.83
N ILE A 134 -6.41 -7.31 5.26
CA ILE A 134 -5.09 -7.08 5.86
C ILE A 134 -4.80 -5.58 5.98
N GLN A 135 -4.96 -4.81 4.89
CA GLN A 135 -4.66 -3.37 4.90
C GLN A 135 -5.61 -2.55 5.80
N GLU A 136 -6.88 -2.94 5.88
CA GLU A 136 -7.85 -2.33 6.81
C GLU A 136 -7.45 -2.53 8.27
N ARG A 137 -6.91 -3.70 8.62
CA ARG A 137 -6.44 -4.01 9.97
C ARG A 137 -5.08 -3.37 10.29
N ILE A 138 -4.21 -3.23 9.29
CA ILE A 138 -2.98 -2.43 9.41
C ILE A 138 -3.34 -0.96 9.68
N GLY A 139 -4.39 -0.44 9.04
CA GLY A 139 -5.02 0.82 9.42
C GLY A 139 -4.34 2.10 8.92
N ALA A 140 -3.60 2.03 7.83
CA ALA A 140 -3.07 3.22 7.15
C ALA A 140 -4.21 4.13 6.62
N ASP A 141 -3.92 5.40 6.37
CA ASP A 141 -4.89 6.35 5.80
C ASP A 141 -5.18 6.08 4.33
N ILE A 142 -4.17 5.60 3.59
CA ILE A 142 -4.24 5.28 2.18
C ILE A 142 -3.79 3.85 1.96
N VAL A 143 -4.54 3.07 1.21
CA VAL A 143 -4.23 1.68 0.86
C VAL A 143 -4.24 1.51 -0.64
N MET A 144 -3.37 0.65 -1.16
CA MET A 144 -3.27 0.39 -2.59
C MET A 144 -3.96 -0.93 -2.93
N GLN A 145 -4.70 -0.99 -4.04
CA GLN A 145 -5.27 -2.26 -4.52
C GLN A 145 -4.18 -3.31 -4.79
N LEU A 146 -4.49 -4.59 -4.59
CA LEU A 146 -3.66 -5.67 -5.10
C LEU A 146 -3.69 -5.68 -6.64
N ASP A 147 -2.50 -5.70 -7.26
CA ASP A 147 -2.31 -5.65 -8.70
C ASP A 147 -1.31 -6.72 -9.19
N GLN A 148 -1.25 -6.87 -10.51
CA GLN A 148 -0.34 -7.78 -11.19
C GLN A 148 0.68 -6.98 -12.01
N CYS A 149 1.88 -6.85 -11.46
CA CYS A 149 3.03 -6.30 -12.18
C CYS A 149 3.53 -7.28 -13.26
N VAL A 150 3.99 -6.73 -14.38
CA VAL A 150 4.72 -7.46 -15.42
C VAL A 150 6.15 -6.95 -15.45
N GLY A 151 7.11 -7.85 -15.67
CA GLY A 151 8.50 -7.47 -15.84
C GLY A 151 8.71 -6.58 -17.06
N TYR A 152 9.76 -5.77 -17.01
CA TYR A 152 10.20 -5.00 -18.17
C TYR A 152 11.60 -5.47 -18.61
N PRO A 153 11.80 -5.79 -19.89
CA PRO A 153 10.82 -5.79 -21.00
C PRO A 153 9.84 -6.99 -20.95
N ALA A 154 8.68 -6.88 -21.61
CA ALA A 154 7.71 -7.96 -21.79
C ALA A 154 6.92 -7.83 -23.11
N ASP A 155 6.32 -8.95 -23.55
CA ASP A 155 5.50 -8.97 -24.75
C ASP A 155 4.17 -8.22 -24.53
N LYS A 156 3.69 -7.56 -25.58
CA LYS A 156 2.42 -6.80 -25.55
C LYS A 156 1.23 -7.66 -25.08
N ALA A 157 1.24 -8.94 -25.42
CA ALA A 157 0.19 -9.88 -25.01
C ALA A 157 0.20 -10.11 -23.49
N ASP A 158 1.38 -10.25 -22.89
CA ASP A 158 1.54 -10.45 -21.44
C ASP A 158 1.15 -9.20 -20.66
N VAL A 159 1.58 -8.03 -21.15
CA VAL A 159 1.19 -6.72 -20.58
C VAL A 159 -0.33 -6.55 -20.60
N ALA A 160 -0.98 -6.86 -21.73
CA ALA A 160 -2.44 -6.77 -21.85
C ALA A 160 -3.17 -7.73 -20.90
N ALA A 161 -2.66 -8.96 -20.74
CA ALA A 161 -3.24 -9.96 -19.84
C ALA A 161 -3.15 -9.53 -18.37
N ALA A 162 -1.98 -9.06 -17.93
CA ALA A 162 -1.79 -8.59 -16.56
C ALA A 162 -2.54 -7.29 -16.25
N THR A 163 -2.65 -6.38 -17.22
CA THR A 163 -3.46 -5.17 -17.09
C THR A 163 -4.93 -5.52 -16.89
N LYS A 164 -5.44 -6.49 -17.66
CA LYS A 164 -6.81 -7.00 -17.51
C LYS A 164 -7.01 -7.62 -16.12
N LEU A 165 -6.10 -8.48 -15.67
CA LEU A 165 -6.18 -9.12 -14.36
C LEU A 165 -6.14 -8.09 -13.22
N SER A 166 -5.23 -7.11 -13.30
CA SER A 166 -5.12 -6.01 -12.32
C SER A 166 -6.41 -5.20 -12.22
N TRP A 167 -7.09 -4.95 -13.35
CA TRP A 167 -8.39 -4.28 -13.36
C TRP A 167 -9.52 -5.15 -12.78
N GLU A 168 -9.51 -6.47 -13.00
CA GLU A 168 -10.48 -7.37 -12.37
C GLU A 168 -10.29 -7.43 -10.85
N TRP A 169 -9.04 -7.47 -10.40
CA TRP A 169 -8.67 -7.40 -8.98
C TRP A 169 -8.99 -6.04 -8.35
N ALA A 170 -8.83 -4.94 -9.09
CA ALA A 170 -9.22 -3.60 -8.68
C ALA A 170 -10.68 -3.52 -8.21
N LYS A 171 -11.60 -4.09 -9.02
CA LYS A 171 -13.04 -4.12 -8.69
C LYS A 171 -13.32 -4.90 -7.42
N ARG A 172 -12.60 -6.01 -7.23
CA ARG A 172 -12.73 -6.86 -6.04
C ARG A 172 -12.20 -6.16 -4.80
N CYS A 173 -11.05 -5.48 -4.91
CA CYS A 173 -10.52 -4.63 -3.84
C CYS A 173 -11.54 -3.55 -3.45
N LEU A 174 -12.07 -2.81 -4.42
CA LEU A 174 -13.07 -1.76 -4.18
C LEU A 174 -14.34 -2.32 -3.53
N ALA A 175 -14.80 -3.49 -3.94
CA ALA A 175 -15.97 -4.13 -3.33
C ALA A 175 -15.69 -4.62 -1.89
N ALA A 176 -14.47 -5.06 -1.60
CA ALA A 176 -14.06 -5.59 -0.30
C ALA A 176 -13.71 -4.49 0.71
N HIS A 177 -13.22 -3.33 0.27
CA HIS A 177 -12.88 -2.21 1.12
C HIS A 177 -14.14 -1.56 1.73
N LYS A 178 -14.25 -1.64 3.06
CA LYS A 178 -15.38 -1.16 3.88
C LYS A 178 -15.00 -0.05 4.87
N ARG A 179 -13.72 0.13 5.18
CA ARG A 179 -13.28 1.11 6.18
C ARG A 179 -13.52 2.56 5.67
N PRO A 180 -14.34 3.38 6.34
CA PRO A 180 -14.71 4.71 5.85
C PRO A 180 -13.67 5.80 6.13
N ASP A 181 -12.72 5.54 7.02
CA ASP A 181 -11.60 6.39 7.43
C ASP A 181 -10.30 6.12 6.66
N GLN A 182 -10.39 5.30 5.60
CA GLN A 182 -9.27 4.87 4.78
C GLN A 182 -9.61 5.10 3.30
N ALA A 183 -8.64 5.58 2.53
CA ALA A 183 -8.78 5.78 1.09
C ALA A 183 -8.17 4.61 0.32
N LEU A 184 -8.88 4.10 -0.68
CA LEU A 184 -8.37 3.09 -1.60
C LEU A 184 -7.89 3.74 -2.91
N PHE A 185 -6.61 3.56 -3.23
CA PHE A 185 -6.01 4.00 -4.48
C PHE A 185 -5.91 2.84 -5.48
N GLY A 186 -6.31 3.12 -6.73
CA GLY A 186 -6.11 2.20 -7.85
C GLY A 186 -4.71 2.31 -8.43
N ILE A 187 -4.20 1.20 -8.97
CA ILE A 187 -2.92 1.13 -9.68
C ILE A 187 -3.20 0.95 -11.17
N VAL A 188 -2.75 1.91 -11.98
CA VAL A 188 -2.84 1.83 -13.44
C VAL A 188 -1.67 1.00 -13.96
N GLN A 189 -1.97 -0.01 -14.77
CA GLN A 189 -1.01 -0.86 -15.48
C GLN A 189 -1.18 -0.66 -16.99
N GLY A 190 -0.24 -1.19 -17.80
CA GLY A 190 -0.31 -1.20 -19.27
C GLY A 190 0.76 -0.38 -19.95
#